data_AF-M8DN51-F1
#
_entry.id   AF-M8DN51-F1
#
_cell.length_a   1.000
_cell.length_b   1.000
_cell.length_c   1.000
_cell.angle_alpha   90.00
_cell.angle_beta   90.00
_cell.angle_gamma   90.00
#
_symmetry.space_group_name_H-M   'P 1'
#
loop_
_entity.id
_entity.type
_entity.pdbx_description
1 polymer ?
#
loop_
_entity_poly.entity_id
_entity_poly.type
_entity_poly.pdbx_seq_one_letter_code
_entity_poly.pdbx_strand_id
1 'polypeptide(L)'
;MAVDKKVLHEMIEQLSESDQKSAYEFLLHLLQRAKKDHKWWDEMEEEALLTGEEKRQLQGDEGYVTGGDAKREFGLQVDLP
;
A
#
# COMPACT_ATOMS: atom_id res chain seq x y z
N MET A 1 -8.24 -12.45 14.15
CA MET A 1 -8.48 -13.88 14.47
C MET A 1 -7.13 -14.56 14.56
N ALA A 2 -6.80 -15.18 15.69
CA ALA A 2 -5.57 -15.97 15.80
C ALA A 2 -5.84 -17.36 15.19
N VAL A 3 -5.04 -17.77 14.21
CA VAL A 3 -5.13 -19.12 13.64
C VAL A 3 -4.35 -20.06 14.55
N ASP A 4 -5.00 -21.11 15.05
CA ASP A 4 -4.33 -22.14 15.84
C ASP A 4 -3.42 -22.98 14.93
N LYS A 5 -2.14 -23.06 15.30
CA LYS A 5 -1.13 -23.82 14.54
C LYS A 5 -1.50 -25.29 14.42
N LYS A 6 -2.09 -25.90 15.45
CA LYS A 6 -2.49 -27.31 15.44
C LYS A 6 -3.60 -27.56 14.42
N VAL A 7 -4.61 -26.70 14.41
CA VAL A 7 -5.72 -26.78 13.47
C VAL A 7 -5.22 -26.66 12.03
N LEU A 8 -4.29 -25.76 11.76
CA LEU A 8 -3.69 -25.62 10.42
C LEU A 8 -2.95 -26.90 9.98
N HIS A 9 -2.19 -27.53 10.88
CA HIS A 9 -1.50 -28.78 10.58
C HIS A 9 -2.47 -29.93 10.30
N GLU A 10 -3.48 -30.10 11.15
CA GLU A 10 -4.51 -31.13 10.99
C GLU A 10 -5.28 -30.97 9.68
N MET A 11 -5.57 -29.72 9.27
CA MET A 11 -6.22 -29.43 7.99
C MET A 11 -5.36 -29.88 6.81
N ILE A 12 -4.04 -29.62 6.84
CA ILE A 12 -3.13 -30.02 5.76
C ILE A 12 -3.00 -31.55 5.71
N GLU A 13 -2.94 -32.22 6.86
CA GLU A 13 -2.83 -33.69 6.93
C GLU A 13 -4.06 -34.42 6.36
N GLN A 14 -5.25 -33.81 6.45
CA GLN A 14 -6.50 -34.37 5.91
C GLN A 14 -6.66 -34.21 4.39
N LEU A 15 -5.80 -33.42 3.74
CA LEU A 15 -5.84 -33.22 2.29
C LEU A 15 -5.32 -34.44 1.53
N SER A 16 -5.79 -34.60 0.29
CA SER A 16 -5.19 -35.54 -0.65
C SER A 16 -3.74 -35.15 -0.98
N GLU A 17 -2.90 -36.09 -1.42
CA GLU A 17 -1.50 -35.77 -1.76
C GLU A 17 -1.36 -34.65 -2.81
N SER A 18 -2.27 -34.61 -3.79
CA SER A 18 -2.29 -33.52 -4.78
C SER A 18 -2.62 -32.18 -4.15
N ASP A 19 -3.59 -32.15 -3.25
CA ASP A 19 -4.04 -30.92 -2.59
C ASP A 19 -3.03 -30.45 -1.54
N GLN A 20 -2.31 -31.36 -0.88
CA GLN A 20 -1.19 -31.02 0.01
C GLN A 20 -0.10 -30.26 -0.73
N LYS A 21 0.25 -30.70 -1.95
CA LYS A 21 1.22 -30.00 -2.79
C LYS A 21 0.74 -28.59 -3.16
N SER A 22 -0.52 -28.46 -3.57
CA SER A 22 -1.11 -27.15 -3.87
C SER A 22 -1.15 -26.23 -2.64
N ALA A 23 -1.50 -26.76 -1.46
CA ALA A 23 -1.48 -26.02 -0.21
C ALA A 23 -0.06 -25.54 0.14
N TYR A 24 0.95 -26.40 -0.03
CA TYR A 24 2.35 -26.05 0.17
C TYR A 24 2.80 -24.91 -0.76
N GLU A 25 2.52 -25.02 -2.06
CA GLU A 25 2.88 -24.00 -3.05
C GLU A 25 2.20 -22.65 -2.73
N PHE A 26 0.93 -22.69 -2.31
CA PHE A 26 0.19 -21.49 -1.93
C PHE A 26 0.77 -20.83 -0.67
N LEU A 27 1.06 -21.61 0.38
CA LEU A 27 1.70 -21.10 1.60
C LEU A 27 3.08 -20.51 1.29
N LEU A 28 3.86 -21.15 0.43
CA LEU A 28 5.16 -20.64 -0.03
C LEU A 28 5.01 -19.30 -0.74
N HIS A 29 4.01 -19.17 -1.63
CA HIS A 29 3.70 -17.91 -2.31
C HIS A 29 3.35 -16.79 -1.32
N LEU A 30 2.51 -17.07 -0.31
CA LEU A 30 2.15 -16.09 0.71
C LEU A 30 3.37 -15.62 1.51
N LEU A 31 4.27 -16.54 1.88
CA LEU A 31 5.52 -16.21 2.57
C LEU A 31 6.44 -15.34 1.72
N GLN A 32 6.54 -15.62 0.42
CA GLN A 32 7.32 -14.82 -0.52
C GLN A 32 6.71 -13.42 -0.71
N ARG A 33 5.38 -13.33 -0.81
CA ARG A 33 4.67 -12.06 -0.90
C ARG A 33 4.92 -11.20 0.34
N ALA A 34 4.75 -11.77 1.52
CA ALA A 34 5.01 -11.05 2.78
C ALA A 34 6.45 -10.50 2.85
N LYS A 35 7.44 -11.25 2.36
CA LYS A 35 8.83 -10.78 2.26
C LYS A 35 9.02 -9.66 1.24
N LYS A 36 8.32 -9.70 0.11
CA LYS A 36 8.38 -8.65 -0.92
C LYS A 36 7.67 -7.38 -0.47
N ASP A 37 6.52 -7.50 0.17
CA ASP A 37 5.77 -6.36 0.69
C ASP A 37 6.60 -5.64 1.77
N HIS A 38 7.31 -6.37 2.65
CA HIS A 38 8.24 -5.74 3.60
C HIS A 38 9.41 -5.04 2.90
N LYS A 39 10.05 -5.69 1.92
CA LYS A 39 11.12 -5.04 1.14
C LYS A 39 10.66 -3.80 0.40
N TRP A 40 9.43 -3.80 -0.13
CA TRP A 40 8.88 -2.64 -0.83
C TRP A 40 8.67 -1.45 0.11
N TRP A 41 8.19 -1.67 1.33
CA TRP A 41 8.12 -0.63 2.36
C TRP A 41 9.51 -0.17 2.83
N ASP A 42 10.46 -1.09 3.02
CA ASP A 42 11.84 -0.76 3.39
C ASP A 42 12.55 0.06 2.27
N GLU A 43 12.26 -0.22 1.00
CA GLU A 43 12.77 0.53 -0.16
C GLU A 43 12.09 1.91 -0.32
N MET A 44 10.88 2.10 0.22
CA MET A 44 10.22 3.42 0.25
C MET A 44 10.66 4.29 1.43
N GLU A 45 11.36 3.72 2.43
CA GLU A 45 11.91 4.45 3.57
C GLU A 45 13.27 5.10 3.26
N GLU A 46 13.89 4.76 2.11
CA GLU A 46 14.92 5.64 1.53
C GLU A 46 14.23 6.94 1.11
N GLU A 47 14.26 7.91 2.02
CA GLU A 47 14.01 9.32 1.77
C GLU A 47 14.67 9.71 0.45
N ALA A 48 13.91 9.68 -0.64
CA ALA A 48 14.21 10.48 -1.80
C ALA A 48 14.12 11.93 -1.31
N LEU A 49 15.24 12.43 -0.77
CA LEU A 49 15.37 13.80 -0.31
C LEU A 49 15.02 14.67 -1.51
N LEU A 50 13.84 15.31 -1.44
CA LEU A 50 13.38 16.23 -2.46
C LEU A 50 14.56 17.12 -2.89
N THR A 51 14.79 17.20 -4.18
CA THR A 51 15.80 18.10 -4.73
C THR A 51 15.48 19.54 -4.30
N GLY A 52 16.48 20.43 -4.32
CA GLY A 52 16.28 21.82 -3.90
C GLY A 52 15.17 22.53 -4.68
N GLU A 53 14.92 22.12 -5.92
CA GLU A 53 13.84 22.64 -6.77
C GLU A 53 12.48 22.06 -6.37
N GLU A 54 12.38 20.75 -6.14
CA GLU A 54 11.14 20.13 -5.68
C GLU A 54 10.70 20.65 -4.30
N LYS A 55 11.65 20.93 -3.40
CA LYS A 55 11.36 21.61 -2.12
C LYS A 55 10.81 23.01 -2.33
N ARG A 56 11.37 23.75 -3.29
CA ARG A 56 10.93 25.11 -3.63
C ARG A 56 9.53 25.09 -4.24
N GLN A 57 9.24 24.13 -5.10
CA GLN A 57 7.91 23.95 -5.70
C GLN A 57 6.89 23.54 -4.65
N LEU A 58 7.25 22.61 -3.75
CA LEU A 58 6.35 22.18 -2.66
C LEU A 58 6.02 23.32 -1.69
N GLN A 59 6.98 24.21 -1.43
CA GLN A 59 6.81 25.38 -0.55
C GLN A 59 6.31 26.62 -1.29
N GLY A 60 6.17 26.55 -2.61
CA GLY A 60 5.68 27.64 -3.43
C GLY A 60 4.16 27.65 -3.43
N ASP A 61 3.59 28.85 -3.41
CA ASP A 61 2.15 29.05 -3.63
C ASP A 61 1.78 29.01 -5.13
N GLU A 62 2.76 28.74 -5.99
CA GLU A 62 2.59 28.68 -7.44
C GLU A 62 1.69 27.49 -7.82
N GLY A 63 0.56 27.77 -8.48
CA GLY A 63 -0.42 26.76 -8.88
C GLY A 63 -1.53 26.51 -7.85
N TYR A 64 -1.45 27.09 -6.65
CA TYR A 64 -2.60 27.17 -5.75
C TYR A 64 -3.52 28.31 -6.19
N VAL A 65 -4.82 28.01 -6.25
CA VAL A 65 -5.87 29.00 -6.50
C VAL A 65 -6.62 29.25 -5.20
N THR A 66 -7.05 30.49 -4.99
CA THR A 66 -7.88 30.78 -3.81
C THR A 66 -9.22 30.06 -3.92
N GLY A 67 -9.86 29.75 -2.78
CA GLY A 67 -11.19 29.14 -2.79
C GLY A 67 -12.23 29.97 -3.57
N GLY A 68 -12.07 31.31 -3.58
CA GLY A 68 -12.90 32.23 -4.36
C GLY A 68 -12.64 32.17 -5.88
N ASP A 69 -11.39 31.95 -6.30
CA ASP A 69 -11.04 31.73 -7.71
C ASP A 69 -11.58 30.38 -8.19
N ALA A 70 -11.38 29.31 -7.41
CA ALA A 70 -11.94 27.99 -7.71
C ALA A 70 -13.46 28.00 -7.79
N LYS A 71 -14.15 28.73 -6.90
CA LYS A 71 -15.60 28.86 -6.93
C LYS A 71 -16.10 29.48 -8.23
N ARG A 72 -15.41 30.51 -8.74
CA ARG A 72 -15.76 31.18 -10.00
C ARG A 72 -15.44 30.31 -11.22
N GLU A 73 -14.27 29.69 -11.25
CA GLU A 73 -13.82 28.90 -12.40
C GLU A 73 -14.60 27.59 -12.57
N PHE A 74 -14.93 26.92 -11.46
CA PHE A 74 -15.61 25.62 -11.46
C PHE A 74 -17.12 25.71 -11.14
N GLY A 75 -17.65 26.92 -10.94
CA GLY A 75 -19.07 27.14 -10.66
C GLY A 75 -19.55 26.50 -9.35
N LEU A 76 -18.69 26.46 -8.32
CA LEU A 76 -19.00 25.79 -7.06
C LEU A 76 -20.06 26.57 -6.28
N GLN A 77 -21.00 25.84 -5.66
CA GLN A 77 -22.04 26.44 -4.81
C GLN A 77 -21.58 26.67 -3.37
N VAL A 78 -20.42 26.12 -2.99
CA VAL A 78 -19.84 26.20 -1.66
C VAL A 78 -18.54 26.99 -1.70
N ASP A 79 -18.27 27.75 -0.65
CA ASP A 79 -16.97 28.39 -0.46
C ASP A 79 -15.98 27.34 0.04
N LEU A 80 -14.87 27.21 -0.68
CA LEU A 80 -13.73 26.42 -0.22
C LEU A 80 -12.90 27.27 0.77
N PRO A 81 -12.36 26.66 1.83
CA PRO A 81 -11.53 27.35 2.82
C PRO A 81 -10.27 27.98 2.22
#